data_AF-A0A1Y3UNE0-F1
#
_entry.id   AF-A0A1Y3UNE0-F1
#
_cell.length_a   1.000
_cell.length_b   1.000
_cell.length_c   1.000
_cell.angle_alpha   90.00
_cell.angle_beta   90.00
_cell.angle_gamma   90.00
#
_symmetry.space_group_name_H-M   'P 1'
#
loop_
_entity.id
_entity.type
_entity.pdbx_description
1 polymer ?
#
loop_
_entity_poly.entity_id
_entity_poly.type
_entity_poly.pdbx_seq_one_letter_code
_entity_poly.pdbx_strand_id
1 'polypeptide(L)'
;MNRYDPELLHRRRVITFSVLTVAVILLITGFLYGIGVLHRSSTKTQQAALKSNEPVVVMYYSKTCPDCKKVAIDVHKNAWEVTATQATLGKLMPSPYRHKNLYLQWQNNEDKKLFKQNNVNSVPTFMVYHNGKPQPIANANGIYIYQYSGTNKQVIANIYHYLQINKPTEKQRRVTNE
;
A
#
# COMPACT_ATOMS: atom_id res chain seq x y z
N MET A 1 -52.65 -26.76 27.98
CA MET A 1 -52.24 -27.61 26.82
C MET A 1 -51.54 -26.72 25.82
N ASN A 2 -50.20 -26.77 25.76
CA ASN A 2 -49.44 -26.11 24.71
C ASN A 2 -49.75 -26.83 23.39
N ARG A 3 -50.45 -26.16 22.47
CA ARG A 3 -50.64 -26.69 21.11
C ARG A 3 -49.27 -26.70 20.43
N TYR A 4 -48.73 -27.89 20.26
CA TYR A 4 -47.57 -28.13 19.42
C TYR A 4 -47.96 -27.81 17.97
N ASP A 5 -47.40 -26.74 17.42
CA ASP A 5 -47.60 -26.33 16.04
C ASP A 5 -46.36 -26.72 15.20
N PRO A 6 -46.43 -27.83 14.47
CA PRO A 6 -45.29 -28.35 13.69
C PRO A 6 -44.89 -27.41 12.54
N GLU A 7 -45.83 -26.65 11.98
CA GLU A 7 -45.59 -25.67 10.92
C GLU A 7 -44.74 -24.50 11.45
N LEU A 8 -45.06 -24.01 12.65
CA LEU A 8 -44.34 -22.92 13.29
C LEU A 8 -42.89 -23.30 13.66
N LEU A 9 -42.69 -24.55 14.09
CA LEU A 9 -41.37 -25.12 14.39
C LEU A 9 -40.56 -25.35 13.11
N HIS A 10 -41.18 -25.86 12.05
CA HIS A 10 -40.53 -26.06 10.76
C HIS A 10 -40.09 -24.72 10.14
N ARG A 11 -40.98 -23.72 10.14
CA ARG A 11 -40.69 -22.37 9.65
C ARG A 11 -39.57 -21.69 10.44
N ARG A 12 -39.56 -21.80 11.77
CA ARG A 12 -38.45 -21.31 12.60
C ARG A 12 -37.14 -22.02 12.29
N ARG A 13 -37.16 -23.35 12.13
CA ARG A 13 -35.97 -24.15 11.83
C ARG A 13 -35.38 -23.78 10.46
N VAL A 14 -36.22 -23.59 9.43
CA VAL A 14 -35.80 -23.14 8.10
C VAL A 14 -35.17 -21.74 8.16
N ILE A 15 -35.83 -20.77 8.82
CA ILE A 15 -35.30 -19.41 8.97
C ILE A 15 -33.95 -19.43 9.69
N THR A 16 -33.82 -20.16 10.80
CA THR A 16 -32.56 -20.26 11.55
C THR A 16 -31.43 -20.87 10.72
N PHE A 17 -31.72 -21.92 9.93
CA PHE A 17 -30.73 -22.51 9.02
C PHE A 17 -30.33 -21.58 7.89
N SER A 18 -31.28 -20.82 7.32
CA SER A 18 -31.00 -19.82 6.28
C SER A 18 -30.13 -18.67 6.81
N VAL A 19 -30.40 -18.17 8.02
CA VAL A 19 -29.59 -17.10 8.63
C VAL A 19 -28.18 -17.60 8.97
N LEU A 20 -28.04 -18.80 9.52
CA LEU A 20 -26.74 -19.40 9.83
C LEU A 20 -25.91 -19.66 8.57
N THR A 21 -26.52 -20.16 7.50
CA THR A 21 -25.80 -20.38 6.23
C THR A 21 -25.32 -19.08 5.61
N VAL A 22 -26.15 -18.03 5.60
CA VAL A 22 -25.72 -16.69 5.13
C VAL A 22 -24.58 -16.14 5.99
N ALA A 23 -24.66 -16.26 7.32
CA ALA A 23 -23.60 -15.81 8.22
C ALA A 23 -22.28 -16.56 7.98
N VAL A 24 -22.32 -17.88 7.77
CA VAL A 24 -21.12 -18.69 7.45
C VAL A 24 -20.55 -18.32 6.09
N ILE A 25 -21.37 -18.08 5.08
CA ILE A 25 -20.92 -17.60 3.76
C ILE A 25 -20.25 -16.23 3.88
N LEU A 26 -20.80 -15.30 4.67
CA LEU A 26 -20.19 -13.98 4.91
C LEU A 26 -18.86 -14.07 5.67
N LEU A 27 -18.74 -15.00 6.62
CA LEU A 27 -17.48 -15.25 7.34
C LEU A 27 -16.42 -15.89 6.42
N ILE A 28 -16.80 -16.87 5.60
CA ILE A 28 -15.89 -17.53 4.65
C ILE A 28 -15.46 -16.56 3.55
N THR A 29 -16.39 -15.78 2.99
CA THR A 29 -16.05 -14.73 2.01
C THR A 29 -15.16 -13.67 2.64
N GLY A 30 -15.48 -13.16 3.83
CA GLY A 30 -14.62 -12.22 4.56
C GLY A 30 -13.22 -12.77 4.85
N PHE A 31 -13.10 -14.07 5.16
CA PHE A 31 -11.82 -14.74 5.36
C PHE A 31 -11.04 -14.93 4.04
N LEU A 32 -11.71 -15.29 2.95
CA LEU A 32 -11.09 -15.47 1.63
C LEU A 32 -10.63 -14.15 1.00
N TYR A 33 -11.35 -13.05 1.24
CA TYR A 33 -10.96 -11.71 0.80
C TYR A 33 -9.89 -11.06 1.70
N GLY A 34 -9.56 -11.67 2.84
CA GLY A 34 -8.57 -11.18 3.81
C GLY A 34 -7.09 -11.45 3.46
N ILE A 35 -6.79 -11.95 2.26
CA ILE A 35 -5.40 -12.20 1.83
C ILE A 35 -4.96 -11.03 0.95
N GLY A 36 -4.51 -9.94 1.57
CA GLY A 36 -3.78 -8.87 0.90
C GLY A 36 -2.51 -9.43 0.28
N VAL A 37 -2.58 -9.81 -1.00
CA VAL A 37 -1.45 -10.40 -1.72
C VAL A 37 -0.47 -9.27 -2.03
N LEU A 38 0.56 -9.13 -1.20
CA LEU A 38 1.80 -8.44 -1.55
C LEU A 38 2.37 -9.07 -2.82
N HIS A 39 2.00 -8.50 -3.97
CA HIS A 39 2.50 -8.94 -5.25
C HIS A 39 3.75 -8.15 -5.60
N ARG A 40 4.86 -8.86 -5.80
CA ARG A 40 6.10 -8.29 -6.33
C ARG A 40 5.81 -7.53 -7.62
N SER A 41 6.31 -6.32 -7.75
CA SER A 41 6.21 -5.59 -9.02
C SER A 41 7.08 -6.27 -10.07
N SER A 42 6.56 -6.47 -11.29
CA SER A 42 7.34 -7.06 -12.38
C SER A 42 8.58 -6.22 -12.69
N THR A 43 9.65 -6.81 -13.19
CA THR A 43 10.90 -6.12 -13.54
C THR A 43 10.66 -4.98 -14.55
N LYS A 44 9.74 -5.20 -15.51
CA LYS A 44 9.31 -4.16 -16.46
C LYS A 44 8.62 -2.99 -15.74
N THR A 45 7.73 -3.28 -14.80
CA THR A 45 7.06 -2.26 -13.97
C THR A 45 8.06 -1.50 -13.11
N GLN A 46 9.03 -2.18 -12.51
CA GLN A 46 10.10 -1.56 -11.71
C GLN A 46 10.90 -0.58 -12.56
N GLN A 47 11.38 -1.00 -13.74
CA GLN A 47 12.14 -0.14 -14.64
C GLN A 47 11.34 1.08 -15.12
N ALA A 48 10.07 0.88 -15.48
CA ALA A 48 9.19 1.96 -15.92
C ALA A 48 8.87 2.95 -14.78
N ALA A 49 8.64 2.45 -13.56
CA ALA A 49 8.34 3.28 -12.40
C ALA A 49 9.57 4.09 -11.98
N LEU A 50 10.73 3.44 -11.85
CA LEU A 50 11.96 4.13 -11.42
C LEU A 50 12.42 5.20 -12.44
N LYS A 51 12.11 5.05 -13.73
CA LYS A 51 12.38 6.08 -14.75
C LYS A 51 11.32 7.18 -14.83
N SER A 52 10.25 7.09 -14.06
CA SER A 52 9.14 8.04 -14.10
C SER A 52 9.52 9.38 -13.47
N ASN A 53 8.94 10.45 -14.01
CA ASN A 53 8.87 11.78 -13.40
C ASN A 53 7.82 11.90 -12.29
N GLU A 54 7.18 10.80 -11.94
CA GLU A 54 6.25 10.73 -10.83
C GLU A 54 7.00 10.15 -9.64
N PRO A 55 6.78 10.66 -8.41
CA PRO A 55 7.33 10.05 -7.23
C PRO A 55 6.86 8.58 -7.11
N VAL A 56 7.79 7.71 -6.74
CA VAL A 56 7.54 6.27 -6.56
C VAL A 56 7.87 5.88 -5.13
N VAL A 57 6.86 5.43 -4.39
CA VAL A 57 7.07 4.82 -3.08
C VAL A 57 7.44 3.35 -3.29
N VAL A 58 8.63 2.98 -2.83
CA VAL A 58 9.16 1.62 -2.91
C VAL A 58 9.06 0.98 -1.54
N MET A 59 8.33 -0.13 -1.45
CA MET A 59 8.27 -0.99 -0.28
C MET A 59 9.15 -2.22 -0.50
N TYR A 60 10.22 -2.30 0.27
CA TYR A 60 11.08 -3.47 0.39
C TYR A 60 10.45 -4.43 1.39
N TYR A 61 10.14 -5.65 0.95
CA TYR A 61 9.42 -6.63 1.78
C TYR A 61 9.97 -8.05 1.63
N SER A 62 9.51 -8.93 2.52
CA SER A 62 9.77 -10.37 2.47
C SER A 62 8.45 -11.14 2.55
N LYS A 63 8.32 -12.26 1.81
CA LYS A 63 7.14 -13.14 1.93
C LYS A 63 7.01 -13.81 3.30
N THR A 64 8.13 -13.98 4.01
CA THR A 64 8.19 -14.61 5.34
C THR A 64 7.97 -13.61 6.47
N CYS A 65 7.78 -12.33 6.16
CA CYS A 65 7.63 -11.24 7.14
C CYS A 65 6.13 -11.01 7.44
N PRO A 66 5.64 -11.36 8.64
CA PRO A 66 4.22 -11.17 8.99
C PRO A 66 3.84 -9.69 9.02
N ASP A 67 4.73 -8.85 9.52
CA ASP A 67 4.51 -7.41 9.62
C ASP A 67 4.41 -6.74 8.25
N CYS A 68 5.14 -7.25 7.26
CA CYS A 68 5.05 -6.78 5.88
C CYS A 68 3.62 -6.98 5.33
N LYS A 69 2.98 -8.11 5.63
CA LYS A 69 1.58 -8.37 5.21
C LYS A 69 0.60 -7.41 5.87
N LYS A 70 0.76 -7.14 7.17
CA LYS A 70 -0.09 -6.18 7.89
C LYS A 70 0.03 -4.78 7.31
N VAL A 71 1.26 -4.33 7.12
CA VAL A 71 1.56 -2.98 6.60
C VAL A 71 1.13 -2.82 5.14
N ALA A 72 1.16 -3.88 4.33
CA ALA A 72 0.69 -3.82 2.95
C ALA A 72 -0.78 -3.41 2.83
N ILE A 73 -1.62 -3.79 3.80
CA ILE A 73 -3.02 -3.37 3.87
C ILE A 73 -3.09 -1.85 4.08
N ASP A 74 -2.29 -1.32 5.01
CA ASP A 74 -2.25 0.13 5.29
C ASP A 74 -1.67 0.90 4.09
N VAL A 75 -0.66 0.36 3.41
CA VAL A 75 -0.11 0.92 2.16
C VAL A 75 -1.16 0.97 1.06
N HIS A 76 -1.90 -0.13 0.86
CA HIS A 76 -2.96 -0.17 -0.14
C HIS A 76 -4.08 0.83 0.18
N LYS A 77 -4.46 0.94 1.45
CA LYS A 77 -5.43 1.95 1.92
C LYS A 77 -4.94 3.37 1.69
N ASN A 78 -3.72 3.71 2.09
CA ASN A 78 -3.17 5.05 1.89
C ASN A 78 -3.06 5.41 0.40
N ALA A 79 -2.56 4.48 -0.43
CA ALA A 79 -2.50 4.66 -1.87
C ALA A 79 -3.91 4.86 -2.48
N TRP A 80 -4.89 4.10 -2.01
CA TRP A 80 -6.29 4.21 -2.42
C TRP A 80 -6.93 5.51 -1.93
N GLU A 81 -6.78 5.92 -0.66
CA GLU A 81 -7.36 7.15 -0.10
C GLU A 81 -6.86 8.38 -0.84
N VAL A 82 -5.57 8.41 -1.18
CA VAL A 82 -5.02 9.45 -2.05
C VAL A 82 -5.70 9.43 -3.41
N THR A 83 -6.01 8.26 -3.98
CA THR A 83 -6.68 8.12 -5.28
C THR A 83 -8.20 8.36 -5.22
N ALA A 84 -8.86 8.03 -4.11
CA ALA A 84 -10.32 8.08 -3.95
C ALA A 84 -10.80 9.48 -3.58
N THR A 85 -10.09 10.18 -2.70
CA THR A 85 -10.32 11.62 -2.43
C THR A 85 -10.19 12.44 -3.73
N GLN A 86 -9.37 11.97 -4.67
CA GLN A 86 -9.23 12.55 -6.01
C GLN A 86 -10.37 12.19 -6.96
N ALA A 87 -11.01 11.03 -6.86
CA ALA A 87 -12.15 10.69 -7.71
C ALA A 87 -13.40 11.53 -7.34
N THR A 88 -13.55 11.88 -6.06
CA THR A 88 -14.64 12.73 -5.58
C THR A 88 -14.41 14.22 -5.87
N LEU A 89 -13.16 14.70 -5.81
CA LEU A 89 -12.78 16.10 -6.13
C LEU A 89 -12.39 16.32 -7.62
N GLY A 90 -12.05 15.26 -8.34
CA GLY A 90 -11.47 15.29 -9.70
C GLY A 90 -12.46 15.59 -10.82
N LYS A 91 -13.76 15.71 -10.50
CA LYS A 91 -14.72 16.30 -11.43
C LYS A 91 -14.56 17.82 -11.57
N LEU A 92 -13.79 18.47 -10.67
CA LEU A 92 -13.56 19.92 -10.66
C LEU A 92 -12.10 20.33 -10.86
N MET A 93 -11.10 19.50 -10.50
CA MET A 93 -9.68 19.83 -10.71
C MET A 93 -8.84 18.56 -10.98
N PRO A 94 -8.02 18.49 -12.06
CA PRO A 94 -7.07 17.40 -12.23
C PRO A 94 -6.01 17.45 -11.12
N SER A 95 -5.99 16.44 -10.26
CA SER A 95 -5.04 16.34 -9.16
C SER A 95 -3.61 16.21 -9.68
N PRO A 96 -2.67 17.12 -9.33
CA PRO A 96 -1.27 17.05 -9.73
C PRO A 96 -0.45 16.00 -8.96
N TYR A 97 -1.09 15.11 -8.19
CA TYR A 97 -0.46 14.27 -7.17
C TYR A 97 -0.48 12.78 -7.53
N ARG A 98 0.11 12.45 -8.68
CA ARG A 98 0.30 11.06 -9.12
C ARG A 98 1.57 10.50 -8.48
N HIS A 99 1.44 9.42 -7.73
CA HIS A 99 2.56 8.62 -7.26
C HIS A 99 2.35 7.16 -7.66
N LYS A 100 3.45 6.43 -7.79
CA LYS A 100 3.41 4.98 -8.07
C LYS A 100 3.88 4.21 -6.85
N ASN A 101 3.37 3.00 -6.69
CA ASN A 101 3.84 2.08 -5.65
C ASN A 101 4.60 0.92 -6.29
N LEU A 102 5.73 0.57 -5.70
CA LEU A 102 6.59 -0.53 -6.12
C LEU A 102 6.87 -1.46 -4.94
N TYR A 103 6.76 -2.77 -5.17
CA TYR A 103 7.00 -3.78 -4.15
C TYR A 103 8.18 -4.65 -4.56
N LEU A 104 9.28 -4.56 -3.81
CA LEU A 104 10.52 -5.30 -4.04
C LEU A 104 10.66 -6.42 -3.02
N GLN A 105 10.86 -7.64 -3.50
CA GLN A 105 10.82 -8.83 -2.68
C GLN A 105 12.23 -9.36 -2.38
N TRP A 106 12.58 -9.51 -1.09
CA TRP A 106 13.88 -9.99 -0.64
C TRP A 106 14.28 -11.34 -1.25
N GLN A 107 13.36 -12.30 -1.38
CA GLN A 107 13.69 -13.62 -1.94
C GLN A 107 13.96 -13.59 -3.45
N ASN A 108 13.66 -12.50 -4.14
CA ASN A 108 13.90 -12.39 -5.57
C ASN A 108 15.32 -11.87 -5.87
N ASN A 109 16.07 -12.58 -6.72
CA ASN A 109 17.47 -12.25 -6.98
C ASN A 109 17.68 -10.94 -7.76
N GLU A 110 16.73 -10.53 -8.60
CA GLU A 110 16.81 -9.25 -9.31
C GLU A 110 16.59 -8.09 -8.33
N ASP A 111 15.56 -8.22 -7.48
CA ASP A 111 15.20 -7.20 -6.50
C ASP A 111 16.29 -7.03 -5.44
N LYS A 112 16.98 -8.12 -5.05
CA LYS A 112 18.12 -8.10 -4.10
C LYS A 112 19.21 -7.10 -4.48
N LYS A 113 19.38 -6.79 -5.77
CA LYS A 113 20.34 -5.75 -6.21
C LYS A 113 19.98 -4.40 -5.60
N LEU A 114 18.71 -4.01 -5.63
CA LEU A 114 18.22 -2.78 -5.04
C LEU A 114 18.27 -2.80 -3.50
N PHE A 115 18.06 -3.95 -2.86
CA PHE A 115 18.27 -4.06 -1.40
C PHE A 115 19.73 -3.73 -1.04
N LYS A 116 20.69 -4.34 -1.74
CA LYS A 116 22.12 -4.14 -1.52
C LYS A 116 22.55 -2.71 -1.83
N GLN A 117 22.14 -2.19 -3.00
CA GLN A 117 22.47 -0.83 -3.44
C GLN A 117 22.02 0.25 -2.46
N ASN A 118 20.88 0.03 -1.78
CA ASN A 118 20.33 1.00 -0.84
C ASN A 118 20.56 0.61 0.63
N ASN A 119 21.44 -0.36 0.90
CA ASN A 119 21.75 -0.85 2.25
C ASN A 119 20.50 -1.20 3.10
N VAL A 120 19.51 -1.82 2.47
CA VAL A 120 18.26 -2.23 3.13
C VAL A 120 18.48 -3.55 3.84
N ASN A 121 18.67 -3.48 5.16
CA ASN A 121 18.99 -4.64 6.01
C ASN A 121 17.79 -5.16 6.83
N SER A 122 16.63 -4.51 6.72
CA SER A 122 15.41 -4.90 7.42
C SER A 122 14.17 -4.66 6.55
N VAL A 123 13.09 -5.38 6.88
CA VAL A 123 11.80 -5.28 6.19
C VAL A 123 10.67 -5.22 7.22
N PRO A 124 9.57 -4.48 6.96
CA PRO A 124 9.37 -3.64 5.79
C PRO A 124 10.20 -2.35 5.85
N THR A 125 10.70 -1.94 4.70
CA THR A 125 11.43 -0.67 4.52
C THR A 125 10.80 0.12 3.39
N PHE A 126 10.71 1.43 3.57
CA PHE A 126 10.14 2.39 2.63
C PHE A 126 11.19 3.37 2.17
N MET A 127 11.23 3.62 0.87
CA MET A 127 12.01 4.68 0.25
C MET A 127 11.16 5.35 -0.82
N VAL A 128 11.49 6.60 -1.14
CA VAL A 128 10.86 7.33 -2.24
C VAL A 128 11.88 7.58 -3.33
N TYR A 129 11.49 7.35 -4.58
CA TYR A 129 12.29 7.66 -5.76
C TYR A 129 11.59 8.68 -6.64
N HIS A 130 12.37 9.51 -7.32
CA HIS A 130 11.90 10.38 -8.38
C HIS A 130 13.01 10.50 -9.43
N ASN A 131 12.68 10.26 -10.71
CA ASN A 131 13.65 10.20 -11.81
C ASN A 131 14.85 9.28 -11.47
N GLY A 132 14.57 8.11 -10.89
CA GLY A 132 15.56 7.09 -10.58
C GLY A 132 16.43 7.37 -9.35
N LYS A 133 16.23 8.51 -8.67
CA LYS A 133 17.05 8.92 -7.52
C LYS A 133 16.26 8.88 -6.21
N PRO A 134 16.83 8.35 -5.11
CA PRO A 134 16.23 8.44 -3.78
C PRO A 134 15.93 9.88 -3.40
N GLN A 135 14.78 10.10 -2.76
CA GLN A 135 14.34 11.39 -2.26
C GLN A 135 14.26 11.37 -0.74
N PRO A 136 14.52 12.51 -0.07
CA PRO A 136 14.31 12.61 1.36
C PRO A 136 12.81 12.48 1.67
N ILE A 137 12.50 11.71 2.70
CA ILE A 137 11.14 11.50 3.24
C ILE A 137 10.92 12.24 4.56
N ALA A 138 11.99 12.70 5.20
CA ALA A 138 11.96 13.54 6.39
C ALA A 138 13.27 14.33 6.52
N ASN A 139 13.24 15.37 7.35
CA ASN A 139 14.43 16.10 7.80
C ASN A 139 14.40 16.14 9.33
N ALA A 140 15.47 15.66 9.96
CA ALA A 140 15.66 15.73 11.40
C ALA A 140 16.91 16.55 11.68
N ASN A 141 16.75 17.76 12.22
CA ASN A 141 17.85 18.64 12.59
C ASN A 141 18.86 18.90 11.45
N GLY A 142 18.37 19.11 10.23
CA GLY A 142 19.22 19.35 9.06
C GLY A 142 19.72 18.07 8.37
N ILE A 143 19.47 16.89 8.95
CA ILE A 143 19.84 15.60 8.37
C ILE A 143 18.66 15.07 7.55
N TYR A 144 18.90 14.86 6.27
CA TYR A 144 17.93 14.27 5.35
C TYR A 144 17.83 12.75 5.56
N ILE A 145 16.62 12.27 5.77
CA ILE A 145 16.29 10.85 5.95
C ILE A 145 15.68 10.35 4.64
N TYR A 146 16.24 9.29 4.07
CA TYR A 146 15.82 8.72 2.77
C TYR A 146 15.09 7.38 2.89
N GLN A 147 15.13 6.78 4.08
CA GLN A 147 14.65 5.44 4.37
C GLN A 147 13.86 5.46 5.67
N TYR A 148 12.75 4.73 5.69
CA TYR A 148 12.03 4.40 6.92
C TYR A 148 11.88 2.88 7.01
N SER A 149 12.45 2.29 8.05
CA SER A 149 12.29 0.86 8.37
C SER A 149 11.35 0.71 9.55
N GLY A 150 10.22 0.03 9.37
CA GLY A 150 9.26 -0.19 10.44
C GLY A 150 7.81 -0.25 9.99
N THR A 151 6.93 -0.33 10.99
CA THR A 151 5.49 -0.65 10.83
C THR A 151 4.57 0.45 11.33
N ASN A 152 5.10 1.62 11.73
CA ASN A 152 4.28 2.69 12.27
C ASN A 152 3.40 3.30 11.17
N LYS A 153 2.08 3.12 11.32
CA LYS A 153 1.09 3.54 10.34
C LYS A 153 1.14 5.04 10.04
N GLN A 154 1.32 5.87 11.06
CA GLN A 154 1.34 7.32 10.90
C GLN A 154 2.58 7.76 10.12
N VAL A 155 3.74 7.17 10.41
CA VAL A 155 4.97 7.47 9.66
C VAL A 155 4.81 7.07 8.20
N ILE A 156 4.22 5.91 7.93
CA ILE A 156 3.96 5.44 6.56
C ILE A 156 2.99 6.38 5.84
N ALA A 157 1.87 6.76 6.46
CA ALA A 157 0.93 7.73 5.90
C ALA A 157 1.62 9.08 5.59
N ASN A 158 2.49 9.55 6.49
CA ASN A 158 3.23 10.80 6.29
C ASN A 158 4.18 10.74 5.09
N ILE A 159 4.72 9.57 4.71
CA ILE A 159 5.51 9.43 3.47
C ILE A 159 4.65 9.77 2.25
N TYR A 160 3.40 9.30 2.22
CA TYR A 160 2.46 9.61 1.13
C TYR A 160 2.01 11.08 1.15
N HIS A 161 1.79 11.67 2.32
CA HIS A 161 1.46 13.09 2.44
C HIS A 161 2.63 14.03 2.09
N TYR A 162 3.86 13.68 2.46
CA TYR A 162 5.05 14.45 2.12
C TYR A 162 5.21 14.61 0.60
N LEU A 163 4.86 13.56 -0.16
CA LEU A 163 4.83 13.59 -1.64
C LEU A 163 3.77 14.52 -2.22
N GLN A 164 2.73 14.87 -1.45
CA GLN A 164 1.69 15.82 -1.86
C GLN A 164 2.15 17.27 -1.66
N ILE A 165 2.98 17.53 -0.66
CA ILE A 165 3.33 18.90 -0.23
C ILE A 165 4.63 19.36 -0.89
N ASN A 166 5.61 18.47 -1.07
CA ASN A 166 6.91 18.79 -1.63
C ASN A 166 6.99 18.42 -3.11
N LYS A 167 6.39 19.25 -3.97
CA LYS A 167 6.77 19.27 -5.39
C LYS A 167 8.27 19.59 -5.48
N PRO A 168 9.05 18.90 -6.34
CA PRO A 168 10.36 19.41 -6.72
C PRO A 168 10.14 20.80 -7.30
N THR A 169 10.54 21.84 -6.57
CA THR A 169 10.46 23.22 -7.04
C THR A 169 11.28 23.34 -8.31
N GLU A 170 10.76 24.09 -9.28
CA GLU A 170 11.30 24.34 -10.63
C GLU A 170 12.80 24.71 -10.66
N LYS A 171 13.36 25.18 -9.53
CA LYS A 171 14.78 25.43 -9.30
C LYS A 171 15.68 24.19 -9.46
N GLN A 172 15.18 22.98 -9.20
CA GLN A 172 15.91 21.73 -9.42
C GLN A 172 15.90 21.25 -10.88
N ARG A 173 15.05 21.81 -11.76
CA ARG A 173 15.05 21.49 -13.20
C ARG A 173 16.16 22.19 -13.97
N ARG A 174 16.62 23.36 -13.51
CA ARG A 174 17.64 24.16 -14.21
C ARG A 174 19.08 23.65 -14.03
N VAL A 175 19.36 22.88 -12.98
CA VAL A 175 20.73 22.42 -12.67
C VAL A 175 21.10 21.10 -13.39
N THR A 176 20.15 20.42 -14.03
CA THR A 176 20.40 19.17 -14.78
C THR A 176 20.42 19.34 -16.30
N ASN A 177 20.30 20.58 -16.80
CA ASN A 177 20.31 20.90 -18.24
C ASN A 177 21.50 21.79 -18.64
N GLU A 178 22.55 21.85 -17.82
CA GLU A 178 23.88 22.40 -18.20
C GLU A 178 24.92 21.27 -18.20
#